data_AF-A0A820ME16-F1
#
_entry.id   AF-A0A820ME16-F1
#
_cell.length_a   1.000
_cell.length_b   1.000
_cell.length_c   1.000
_cell.angle_alpha   90.00
_cell.angle_beta   90.00
_cell.angle_gamma   90.00
#
_symmetry.space_group_name_H-M   'P 1'
#
loop_
_entity.id
_entity.type
_entity.pdbx_description
1 polymer ?
#
loop_
_entity_poly.entity_id
_entity_poly.type
_entity_poly.pdbx_seq_one_letter_code
_entity_poly.pdbx_strand_id
1 'polypeptide(L)' 'HRWLQYITDDPPTTTPLKRQPWMIDNIENKTGTSQAYVPYTTVPNKIESWKPPSPTTTQQTVTMKT' A
#
# COMPACT_ATOMS: atom_id res chain seq x y z
N HIS A 1 4.32 -20.20 18.81
CA HIS A 1 3.96 -21.20 17.79
C HIS A 1 4.85 -22.45 17.85
N ARG A 2 6.19 -22.33 17.77
CA ARG A 2 7.12 -23.49 17.74
C ARG A 2 6.93 -24.48 18.90
N TRP A 3 6.97 -23.99 20.14
CA TRP A 3 6.85 -24.85 21.35
C TRP A 3 5.48 -25.52 21.43
N LEU A 4 4.40 -24.75 21.22
CA LEU A 4 3.02 -25.26 21.25
C LEU A 4 2.75 -26.35 20.20
N GLN A 5 3.51 -26.35 19.11
CA GLN A 5 3.41 -27.35 18.03
C GLN A 5 4.46 -28.46 18.13
N TYR A 6 5.15 -28.61 19.26
CA TYR A 6 6.16 -29.64 19.49
C TYR A 6 7.33 -29.63 18.49
N ILE A 7 7.67 -28.46 17.94
CA ILE A 7 8.84 -28.29 17.07
C ILE A 7 10.12 -28.07 17.90
N THR A 8 9.99 -27.58 19.13
CA THR A 8 11.10 -27.25 20.03
C THR A 8 10.69 -27.58 21.46
N ASP A 9 11.61 -28.15 22.23
CA ASP A 9 11.36 -28.50 23.63
C ASP A 9 11.38 -27.26 24.52
N ASP A 10 12.24 -26.29 24.20
CA ASP A 10 12.39 -25.07 24.99
C ASP A 10 11.22 -24.09 24.79
N PRO A 11 10.58 -23.61 25.87
CA PRO A 11 9.57 -22.57 25.77
C PRO A 11 10.20 -21.20 25.48
N PRO A 12 9.46 -20.29 24.81
CA PRO A 12 9.97 -18.96 24.49
C PRO A 12 10.25 -18.09 25.72
N THR A 13 9.73 -18.46 26.90
CA THR A 13 10.00 -17.80 28.19
C THR A 13 11.43 -18.06 28.67
N THR A 14 11.96 -19.27 28.46
CA THR A 14 13.32 -19.65 28.88
C THR A 14 14.35 -19.24 27.82
N THR A 15 14.01 -19.44 26.55
CA THR A 15 14.92 -19.17 25.43
C THR A 15 14.21 -18.29 24.39
N PRO A 16 14.18 -16.97 24.60
CA PRO A 16 13.54 -16.06 23.65
C PRO A 16 14.33 -15.97 22.34
N LEU A 17 13.62 -15.91 21.22
CA LEU A 17 14.25 -15.70 19.92
C LEU A 17 14.76 -14.25 19.80
N LYS A 18 15.93 -14.08 19.17
CA LYS A 18 16.54 -12.77 18.94
C LYS A 18 15.65 -11.90 18.05
N ARG A 19 15.22 -10.74 18.55
CA ARG A 19 14.47 -9.75 17.76
C ARG A 19 15.39 -9.03 16.76
N GLN A 20 14.87 -8.79 15.56
CA GLN A 20 15.51 -8.03 14.47
C GLN A 20 14.76 -6.71 14.30
N PRO A 21 15.41 -5.63 13.83
CA PRO A 21 14.84 -4.29 13.84
C PRO A 21 13.61 -4.12 12.93
N TRP A 22 13.48 -4.95 11.90
CA TRP A 22 12.36 -4.94 10.96
C TRP A 22 11.15 -5.79 11.42
N MET A 23 11.25 -6.49 12.55
CA MET A 23 10.17 -7.36 13.03
C MET A 23 9.10 -6.57 13.78
N ILE A 24 7.87 -6.68 13.27
CA ILE A 24 6.66 -6.17 13.92
C ILE A 24 6.18 -7.11 15.02
N ASP A 25 5.36 -6.58 15.93
CA ASP A 25 4.68 -7.40 16.94
C ASP A 25 3.60 -8.29 16.30
N ASN A 26 3.17 -9.32 17.02
CA ASN A 26 2.16 -10.25 16.50
C ASN A 26 0.81 -9.55 16.34
N ILE A 27 0.27 -9.64 15.12
CA ILE A 27 -1.09 -9.20 14.78
C ILE A 27 -1.88 -10.46 14.43
N GLU A 28 -3.09 -10.57 14.96
CA GLU A 28 -4.01 -11.66 14.65
C GLU A 28 -4.54 -11.60 13.22
N ASN A 29 -5.18 -12.67 12.76
CA ASN A 29 -5.83 -12.68 11.46
C ASN A 29 -6.98 -11.67 11.41
N LYS A 30 -6.92 -10.74 10.44
CA LYS A 30 -7.93 -9.68 10.23
C LYS A 30 -8.89 -9.95 9.07
N THR A 31 -8.90 -11.16 8.51
CA THR A 31 -9.86 -11.54 7.46
C THR A 31 -11.30 -11.29 7.91
N GLY A 32 -12.13 -10.73 7.03
CA GLY A 32 -13.54 -10.39 7.32
C GLY A 32 -13.74 -9.08 8.09
N THR A 33 -12.65 -8.38 8.44
CA THR A 33 -12.71 -7.02 9.01
C THR A 33 -12.32 -5.97 7.95
N SER A 34 -12.53 -4.69 8.26
CA SER A 34 -12.05 -3.58 7.42
C SER A 34 -10.53 -3.50 7.33
N GLN A 35 -9.79 -4.16 8.23
CA GLN A 35 -8.33 -4.23 8.25
C GLN A 35 -7.79 -5.47 7.50
N ALA A 36 -8.64 -6.19 6.78
CA ALA A 36 -8.21 -7.33 5.99
C ALA A 36 -7.20 -6.90 4.90
N TYR A 37 -6.28 -7.80 4.57
CA TYR A 37 -5.36 -7.59 3.46
C TYR A 37 -6.13 -7.58 2.13
N VAL A 38 -5.96 -6.51 1.36
CA VAL A 38 -6.55 -6.35 0.02
C VAL A 38 -5.42 -6.24 -0.99
N PRO A 39 -5.31 -7.15 -1.98
CA PRO A 39 -4.27 -7.06 -3.00
C PRO A 39 -4.50 -5.86 -3.92
N TYR A 40 -3.41 -5.20 -4.30
CA TYR A 40 -3.41 -4.07 -5.24
C TYR A 40 -2.17 -4.14 -6.15
N THR A 41 -2.17 -3.38 -7.24
CA THR A 41 -0.99 -3.26 -8.10
C THR A 41 0.09 -2.47 -7.38
N THR A 42 1.23 -3.11 -7.10
CA THR A 42 2.39 -2.44 -6.51
C THR A 42 3.24 -1.71 -7.55
N VAL A 43 2.91 -1.89 -8.84
CA VAL A 43 3.59 -1.24 -9.95
C VAL A 43 2.77 -0.07 -10.50
N PRO A 44 3.42 1.02 -10.93
CA PRO A 44 2.76 2.09 -11.65
C PRO A 44 2.33 1.63 -13.06
N ASN A 45 1.43 2.40 -13.67
CA ASN A 45 0.99 2.14 -15.04
C ASN A 45 2.18 2.18 -16.00
N LYS A 46 2.22 1.21 -16.92
CA LYS A 46 3.32 1.07 -17.86
C LYS A 46 3.33 2.15 -18.96
N ILE A 47 2.16 2.66 -19.32
CA ILE A 47 1.97 3.61 -20.43
C ILE A 47 1.47 4.92 -19.83
N GLU A 48 2.12 6.02 -20.20
CA GLU A 48 1.66 7.37 -19.90
C GLU A 48 0.64 7.81 -20.94
N SER A 49 -0.58 8.11 -20.49
CA SER A 49 -1.64 8.61 -21.37
C SER A 49 -1.39 10.07 -21.76
N TRP A 50 -1.67 10.42 -23.01
CA TRP A 50 -1.62 11.81 -23.45
C TRP A 50 -2.68 12.65 -22.72
N LYS A 51 -2.26 13.79 -22.18
CA LYS A 51 -3.14 14.77 -21.52
C LYS A 51 -3.42 15.94 -22.48
N PRO A 52 -4.69 16.24 -22.83
CA PRO A 52 -4.99 17.33 -23.76
C PRO A 52 -4.64 18.71 -23.19
N PRO A 53 -4.21 19.66 -24.03
CA PRO A 53 -4.05 21.05 -23.60
C PRO A 53 -5.40 21.64 -23.22
N SER A 54 -5.47 22.36 -22.10
CA SER A 54 -6.67 23.11 -21.70
C SER A 54 -6.94 24.22 -22.72
N PRO A 55 -8.20 24.43 -23.16
CA PRO A 55 -8.51 25.53 -24.06
C PRO A 55 -8.21 26.86 -23.34
N THR A 56 -7.23 27.59 -23.84
CA THR A 56 -7.00 28.98 -23.41
C THR A 56 -8.09 29.83 -24.06
N THR A 57 -9.08 30.28 -23.29
CA THR A 57 -10.13 31.18 -23.75
C THR A 57 -9.53 32.56 -24.07
N THR A 58 -8.91 32.70 -25.24
CA THR A 58 -8.58 34.02 -25.82
C THR A 58 -9.87 34.57 -26.44
N GLN A 59 -10.60 35.39 -25.69
CA GLN A 59 -11.73 36.15 -26.23
C GLN A 59 -11.18 37.11 -27.30
N GLN A 60 -11.37 36.78 -28.57
CA GLN A 60 -11.10 37.71 -29.67
C GLN A 60 -12.24 38.74 -29.71
N THR A 61 -12.04 39.90 -29.10
CA THR A 61 -12.87 41.09 -29.34
C THR A 61 -12.60 41.60 -30.75
N VAL A 62 -13.30 41.05 -31.74
CA VAL A 62 -13.35 41.63 -33.09
C VAL A 62 -14.19 42.91 -32.99
N THR A 63 -13.51 44.05 -32.90
CA THR A 63 -14.15 45.36 -33.00
C THR A 63 -14.54 45.58 -34.46
N MET A 64 -15.84 45.45 -34.77
CA MET A 64 -16.39 45.90 -36.05
C MET A 64 -16.28 47.44 -36.12
N LYS A 65 -15.47 47.97 -37.04
CA LYS A 65 -15.50 49.40 -37.36
C LYS A 65 -16.45 49.63 -38.54
N THR A 66 -17.34 50.60 -38.32
CA THR A 66 -18.33 51.19 -39.24
C THR A 66 -17.66 51.92 -40.39
#